data_AF-A0A8T4J700-F1
#
_entry.id   AF-A0A8T4J700-F1
#
_cell.length_a   1.000
_cell.length_b   1.000
_cell.length_c   1.000
_cell.angle_alpha   90.00
_cell.angle_beta   90.00
_cell.angle_gamma   90.00
#
_symmetry.space_group_name_H-M   'P 1'
#
loop_
_entity.id
_entity.type
_entity.pdbx_description
1 polymer ?
#
loop_
_entity_poly.entity_id
_entity_poly.type
_entity_poly.pdbx_seq_one_letter_code
_entity_poly.pdbx_strand_id
1 'polypeptide(L)'
;LWDAGAFLDGTWELLTSPLALVPFAVFLWFSICLHELAHGVAARHYGGVVSEIGLRWRFPAMMMYCTVDNYLFLPGLRAKLVVAAAGAYVNLALLLPFALWRALLD
;
A
#
# COMPACT_ATOMS: atom_id res chain seq x y z
N LEU A 1 3.27 -29.13 -4.70
CA LEU A 1 3.52 -29.15 -3.24
C LEU A 1 4.49 -28.02 -2.94
N TRP A 2 4.09 -27.07 -2.09
CA TRP A 2 4.98 -26.00 -1.64
C TRP A 2 6.14 -26.65 -0.85
N ASP A 3 7.38 -26.47 -1.29
CA ASP A 3 8.53 -26.91 -0.53
C ASP A 3 8.74 -25.93 0.63
N ALA A 4 8.20 -26.30 1.79
CA ALA A 4 8.29 -25.49 2.99
C ALA A 4 9.75 -25.27 3.43
N GLY A 5 10.65 -26.20 3.10
CA GLY A 5 12.09 -26.06 3.37
C GLY A 5 12.69 -24.96 2.53
N ALA A 6 12.48 -25.02 1.20
CA ALA A 6 12.97 -23.98 0.28
C ALA A 6 12.44 -22.57 0.62
N PHE A 7 11.19 -22.48 1.10
CA PHE A 7 10.63 -21.20 1.56
C PHE A 7 11.30 -20.67 2.83
N LEU A 8 11.56 -21.54 3.81
CA LEU A 8 12.22 -21.16 5.06
C LEU A 8 13.67 -20.75 4.82
N ASP A 9 14.40 -21.48 3.97
CA ASP A 9 15.78 -21.18 3.62
C ASP A 9 15.88 -19.82 2.91
N GLY A 10 15.01 -19.58 1.91
CA GLY A 10 14.95 -18.30 1.22
C GLY A 10 14.56 -17.14 2.14
N THR A 11 13.66 -17.37 3.11
CA THR A 11 13.28 -16.36 4.11
C THR A 11 14.45 -16.05 5.05
N TRP A 12 15.19 -17.07 5.48
CA TRP A 12 16.35 -16.91 6.36
C TRP A 12 17.51 -16.17 5.68
N GLU A 13 17.78 -16.50 4.41
CA GLU A 13 18.78 -15.81 3.58
C GLU A 13 18.44 -14.32 3.38
N LEU A 14 17.16 -14.01 3.20
CA LEU A 14 16.66 -12.64 3.10
C LEU A 14 16.83 -11.86 4.41
N LEU A 15 16.53 -12.49 5.56
CA LEU A 15 16.66 -11.86 6.88
C LEU A 15 18.12 -11.64 7.30
N THR A 16 19.03 -12.51 6.85
CA THR A 16 20.46 -12.41 7.15
C THR A 16 21.23 -11.49 6.19
N SER A 17 20.59 -11.08 5.08
CA SER A 17 21.14 -10.17 4.08
C SER A 17 20.62 -8.73 4.25
N PRO A 18 21.32 -7.85 5.00
CA PRO A 18 20.81 -6.51 5.32
C PRO A 18 20.59 -5.64 4.07
N LEU A 19 21.39 -5.84 3.02
CA LEU A 19 21.23 -5.13 1.75
C LEU A 19 20.00 -5.59 0.95
N ALA A 20 19.59 -6.85 1.09
CA ALA A 20 18.40 -7.37 0.44
C ALA A 20 17.11 -6.87 1.12
N LEU A 21 17.16 -6.56 2.43
CA LEU A 21 16.01 -6.01 3.15
C LEU A 21 15.67 -4.57 2.76
N VAL A 22 16.66 -3.78 2.32
CA VAL A 22 16.45 -2.38 1.92
C VAL A 22 15.41 -2.21 0.81
N PRO A 23 15.50 -2.88 -0.36
CA PRO A 23 14.49 -2.73 -1.41
C PRO A 23 13.11 -3.22 -0.97
N PHE A 24 13.02 -4.27 -0.15
CA PHE A 24 11.74 -4.71 0.41
C PHE A 24 11.13 -3.68 1.36
N ALA A 25 11.94 -3.10 2.25
CA ALA A 25 11.50 -2.04 3.15
C ALA A 25 11.04 -0.80 2.38
N VAL A 26 11.78 -0.39 1.36
CA VAL A 26 11.41 0.74 0.48
C VAL A 26 10.13 0.44 -0.30
N PHE A 27 9.97 -0.78 -0.81
CA PHE A 27 8.77 -1.20 -1.52
C PHE A 27 7.54 -1.20 -0.61
N LEU A 28 7.65 -1.78 0.59
CA LEU A 28 6.56 -1.78 1.59
C LEU A 28 6.20 -0.35 2.01
N TRP A 29 7.21 0.48 2.24
CA TRP A 29 7.02 1.89 2.54
C TRP A 29 6.26 2.62 1.43
N PHE A 30 6.70 2.45 0.18
CA PHE A 30 6.03 3.02 -0.99
C PHE A 30 4.61 2.51 -1.17
N SER A 31 4.38 1.20 -0.95
CA SER A 31 3.04 0.59 -0.99
C SER A 31 2.11 1.24 0.02
N ILE A 32 2.56 1.49 1.24
CA ILE A 32 1.76 2.16 2.28
C ILE A 32 1.49 3.62 1.89
N CYS A 33 2.47 4.34 1.33
CA CYS A 33 2.24 5.70 0.84
C CYS A 33 1.15 5.72 -0.26
N LEU A 34 1.22 4.79 -1.21
CA LEU A 34 0.24 4.66 -2.28
C LEU A 34 -1.15 4.26 -1.76
N HIS A 35 -1.21 3.40 -0.73
CA HIS A 35 -2.44 3.00 -0.05
C HIS A 35 -3.17 4.20 0.55
N GLU A 36 -2.46 5.02 1.32
CA GLU A 36 -3.01 6.22 1.94
C GLU A 36 -3.37 7.31 0.91
N LEU A 37 -2.56 7.44 -0.14
CA LEU A 37 -2.87 8.33 -1.27
C LEU A 37 -4.16 7.90 -1.98
N ALA A 38 -4.38 6.59 -2.16
CA ALA A 38 -5.57 6.05 -2.80
C ALA A 38 -6.85 6.38 -2.00
N HIS A 39 -6.79 6.30 -0.68
CA HIS A 39 -7.89 6.76 0.18
C HIS A 39 -8.18 8.25 -0.03
N GLY A 40 -7.15 9.10 -0.05
CA GLY A 40 -7.29 10.54 -0.29
C GLY A 40 -7.85 10.89 -1.67
N VAL A 41 -7.36 10.24 -2.74
CA VAL A 41 -7.83 10.44 -4.11
C VAL A 41 -9.27 9.96 -4.29
N ALA A 42 -9.62 8.79 -3.74
CA ALA A 42 -10.98 8.29 -3.78
C ALA A 42 -11.94 9.25 -3.05
N ALA A 43 -11.54 9.76 -1.89
CA ALA A 43 -12.35 10.73 -1.16
C ALA A 43 -12.53 12.05 -1.93
N ARG A 44 -11.50 12.50 -2.67
CA ARG A 44 -11.59 13.66 -3.57
C ARG A 44 -12.59 13.46 -4.70
N HIS A 45 -12.57 12.27 -5.32
CA HIS A 45 -13.42 11.95 -6.45
C HIS A 45 -14.91 11.98 -6.08
N TYR A 46 -15.26 11.62 -4.85
CA TYR A 46 -16.63 11.69 -4.32
C TYR A 46 -17.01 13.07 -3.74
N GLY A 47 -16.22 14.12 -3.98
CA GLY A 47 -16.52 15.49 -3.58
C GLY A 47 -15.90 15.94 -2.25
N GLY A 48 -14.95 15.17 -1.69
CA GLY A 48 -14.12 15.63 -0.58
C GLY A 48 -13.14 16.72 -1.02
N VAL A 49 -13.09 17.84 -0.30
CA VAL A 49 -12.03 18.84 -0.50
C VAL A 49 -10.75 18.28 0.12
N VAL A 50 -9.75 18.01 -0.70
CA VAL A 50 -8.41 17.63 -0.23
C VAL A 50 -7.67 18.92 0.06
N SER A 51 -7.59 19.30 1.34
CA SER A 51 -6.91 20.53 1.75
C SER A 51 -5.39 20.35 1.83
N GLU A 52 -4.91 19.16 2.22
CA GLU A 52 -3.47 18.88 2.35
C GLU A 52 -3.11 17.43 1.99
N ILE A 53 -2.09 17.29 1.15
CA ILE A 53 -1.34 16.05 0.93
C ILE A 53 0.03 16.29 1.55
N GLY A 54 0.32 15.69 2.70
CA GLY A 54 1.57 15.87 3.43
C GLY A 54 2.30 14.56 3.71
N LEU A 55 3.60 14.65 3.97
CA LEU A 55 4.39 13.56 4.56
C LEU A 55 4.56 13.85 6.05
N ARG A 56 4.07 12.95 6.91
CA ARG A 56 4.31 13.00 8.35
C ARG A 56 5.42 12.03 8.72
N TRP A 57 6.49 12.56 9.29
CA TRP A 57 7.55 11.73 9.85
C TRP A 57 7.05 11.03 11.12
N ARG A 58 6.92 9.70 11.08
CA ARG A 58 6.58 8.88 12.25
C ARG A 58 7.60 7.76 12.36
N PHE A 59 8.64 7.98 13.16
CA PHE A 59 9.75 7.03 13.34
C PHE A 59 9.24 5.58 13.48
N PRO A 60 9.71 4.61 12.68
CA PRO A 60 10.86 4.63 11.76
C PRO A 60 10.54 4.98 10.29
N ALA A 61 9.32 5.40 9.93
CA ALA A 61 8.90 5.58 8.53
C ALA A 61 8.16 6.91 8.26
N MET A 62 8.29 7.42 7.03
CA MET A 62 7.55 8.59 6.55
C MET A 62 6.13 8.18 6.14
N MET A 63 5.12 8.41 6.97
CA MET A 63 3.75 8.09 6.55
C MET A 63 3.16 9.25 5.75
N MET A 64 2.67 8.97 4.55
CA MET A 64 1.91 9.95 3.77
C MET A 64 0.55 10.12 4.44
N TYR A 65 0.18 11.34 4.79
CA TYR A 65 -1.16 11.66 5.29
C TYR A 65 -1.87 12.52 4.25
N CYS A 66 -3.05 12.07 3.85
CA CYS A 66 -3.97 12.91 3.10
C CYS A 66 -5.05 13.35 4.08
N THR A 67 -5.03 14.61 4.51
CA THR A 67 -6.12 15.13 5.35
C THR A 67 -7.30 15.44 4.44
N VAL A 68 -8.37 14.68 4.61
CA VAL A 68 -9.65 14.97 3.98
C VAL A 68 -10.53 15.61 5.03
N ASP A 69 -10.57 16.94 5.06
CA ASP A 69 -11.33 17.70 6.06
C ASP A 69 -12.82 17.34 6.06
N ASN A 70 -13.32 16.80 4.94
CA ASN A 70 -14.74 16.53 4.74
C ASN A 70 -15.13 15.04 4.82
N TYR A 71 -14.30 14.16 5.38
CA TYR A 71 -14.59 12.71 5.44
C TYR A 71 -15.94 12.39 6.11
N LEU A 72 -16.32 13.17 7.14
CA LEU A 72 -17.58 13.02 7.86
C LEU A 72 -18.82 13.39 7.02
N PHE A 73 -18.66 14.23 6.01
CA PHE A 73 -19.74 14.77 5.18
C PHE A 73 -19.89 14.05 3.84
N LEU A 74 -19.13 12.97 3.57
CA LEU A 74 -19.35 12.17 2.37
C LEU A 74 -20.77 11.57 2.37
N PRO A 75 -21.61 11.87 1.37
CA PRO A 75 -22.98 11.41 1.33
C PRO A 75 -23.03 9.92 0.92
N GLY A 76 -23.46 9.06 1.86
CA GLY A 76 -23.86 7.68 1.59
C GLY A 76 -22.82 6.59 1.90
N LEU A 77 -23.33 5.41 2.29
CA LEU A 77 -22.53 4.23 2.66
C LEU A 77 -21.62 3.75 1.52
N ARG A 78 -22.09 3.85 0.27
CA ARG A 78 -21.33 3.41 -0.92
C ARG A 78 -20.03 4.18 -1.11
N ALA A 79 -20.07 5.50 -0.93
CA ALA A 79 -18.86 6.33 -1.05
C ALA A 79 -17.83 5.96 0.03
N LYS A 80 -18.29 5.72 1.28
CA LYS A 80 -17.42 5.27 2.38
C LYS A 80 -16.78 3.91 2.09
N LEU A 81 -17.55 2.96 1.54
CA LEU A 81 -17.03 1.65 1.16
C LEU A 81 -16.00 1.74 0.03
N VAL A 82 -16.23 2.59 -0.97
CA VAL A 82 -15.26 2.77 -2.08
C VAL A 82 -13.98 3.41 -1.57
N VAL A 83 -14.07 4.43 -0.71
CA VAL A 83 -12.88 5.04 -0.11
C VAL A 83 -12.13 4.02 0.73
N ALA A 84 -12.80 3.24 1.59
CA ALA A 84 -12.16 2.18 2.37
C ALA A 84 -11.54 1.07 1.51
N ALA A 85 -12.15 0.74 0.37
CA ALA A 85 -11.65 -0.28 -0.56
C ALA A 85 -10.49 0.22 -1.43
N ALA A 86 -10.35 1.54 -1.63
CA ALA A 86 -9.35 2.12 -2.55
C ALA A 86 -7.92 1.75 -2.17
N GLY A 87 -7.56 1.80 -0.88
CA GLY A 87 -6.23 1.40 -0.42
C GLY A 87 -5.95 -0.09 -0.68
N ALA A 88 -6.91 -0.96 -0.37
CA ALA A 88 -6.79 -2.40 -0.64
C ALA A 88 -6.66 -2.69 -2.14
N TYR A 89 -7.40 -1.96 -2.98
CA TYR A 89 -7.33 -2.06 -4.44
C TYR A 89 -5.94 -1.71 -4.97
N VAL A 90 -5.32 -0.64 -4.46
CA VAL A 90 -3.97 -0.25 -4.88
C VAL A 90 -2.92 -1.28 -4.42
N ASN A 91 -3.06 -1.82 -3.21
CA ASN A 91 -2.17 -2.92 -2.77
C ASN A 91 -2.30 -4.15 -3.67
N LEU A 92 -3.53 -4.54 -4.05
CA LEU A 92 -3.76 -5.63 -5.00
C LEU A 92 -3.14 -5.32 -6.37
N ALA A 93 -3.30 -4.10 -6.87
CA ALA A 93 -2.71 -3.68 -8.13
C ALA A 93 -1.17 -3.74 -8.11
N LEU A 94 -0.54 -3.39 -6.98
CA LEU A 94 0.91 -3.49 -6.79
C LEU A 94 1.43 -4.94 -6.80
N LEU A 95 0.57 -5.92 -6.50
CA LEU A 95 0.92 -7.35 -6.58
C LEU A 95 0.78 -7.92 -7.99
N LEU A 96 0.03 -7.27 -8.90
CA LEU A 96 -0.19 -7.77 -10.26
C LEU A 96 1.11 -7.98 -11.06
N PRO A 97 2.10 -7.07 -11.04
CA PRO A 97 3.37 -7.31 -11.72
C PRO A 97 4.11 -8.55 -11.20
N PHE A 98 4.05 -8.82 -9.89
CA PHE A 98 4.67 -10.01 -9.30
C PHE A 98 3.92 -11.28 -9.68
N ALA A 99 2.59 -11.23 -9.70
CA ALA A 99 1.77 -12.35 -10.16
C ALA A 99 1.99 -12.66 -11.64
N LEU A 100 2.11 -11.62 -12.49
CA LEU A 100 2.43 -11.76 -13.91
C LEU A 100 3.84 -12.29 -14.13
N TRP A 101 4.83 -11.74 -13.42
CA TRP A 101 6.21 -12.22 -13.45
C TRP A 101 6.29 -13.70 -13.08
N ARG A 102 5.59 -14.11 -12.02
CA ARG A 102 5.48 -15.51 -11.62
C ARG A 102 4.87 -16.36 -12.74
N ALA A 103 3.73 -15.93 -13.30
CA ALA A 103 3.03 -16.66 -14.35
C ALA A 103 3.80 -16.73 -15.69
N LEU A 104 4.75 -15.83 -15.92
CA LEU A 104 5.60 -15.81 -17.13
C LEU A 104 6.90 -16.63 -16.98
N LEU A 105 7.33 -16.91 -15.74
CA LEU A 105 8.52 -17.71 -15.44
C LEU A 105 8.22 -19.15 -15.03
N ASP A 106 6.95 -19.45 -14.74
CA ASP A 106 6.39 -20.82 -14.63
C ASP A 106 6.19 -21.42 -16.05
#